data_AF-A0A249SQC1-F1
#
_entry.id   AF-A0A249SQC1-F1
#
_cell.length_a   1.000
_cell.length_b   1.000
_cell.length_c   1.000
_cell.angle_alpha   90.00
_cell.angle_beta   90.00
_cell.angle_gamma   90.00
#
_symmetry.space_group_name_H-M   'P 1'
#
loop_
_entity.id
_entity.type
_entity.pdbx_description
1 polymer ?
#
loop_
_entity_poly.entity_id
_entity_poly.type
_entity_poly.pdbx_seq_one_letter_code
_entity_poly.pdbx_strand_id
1 'polypeptide(L)'
;MNLVLIGQHYLKDNGCFTLTSGIFADIPHKGITGGAVISGALHSFVLSASIELPRGLRINVVSPGMAEDSAKDFGYLFPNLTPVSMKDLTDAYEKTVEEKITGQILRVY
;
A
#
# COMPACT_ATOMS: atom_id res chain seq x y z
N MET A 1 -3.05 1.86 10.42
CA MET A 1 -3.08 3.19 11.07
C MET A 1 -2.30 3.22 12.38
N ASN A 2 -2.63 2.40 13.39
CA ASN A 2 -1.96 2.44 14.71
C ASN A 2 -0.42 2.31 14.64
N LEU A 3 0.10 1.49 13.73
CA LEU A 3 1.55 1.34 13.52
C LEU A 3 2.22 2.69 13.19
N VAL A 4 1.57 3.55 12.40
CA VAL A 4 2.08 4.89 12.09
C VAL A 4 1.89 5.83 13.27
N LEU A 5 0.70 5.83 13.88
CA LEU A 5 0.37 6.74 14.99
C LEU A 5 1.30 6.56 16.20
N ILE A 6 1.67 5.31 16.50
CA ILE A 6 2.61 4.98 17.57
C ILE A 6 4.05 5.08 17.05
N GLY A 7 4.33 4.49 15.89
CA GLY A 7 5.67 4.38 15.32
C GLY A 7 6.33 5.72 15.00
N GLN A 8 5.55 6.77 14.69
CA GLN A 8 6.10 8.09 14.39
C GLN A 8 6.92 8.69 15.53
N HIS A 9 6.76 8.19 16.75
CA HIS A 9 7.56 8.62 17.91
C HIS A 9 8.89 7.87 18.04
N TYR A 10 9.08 6.78 17.30
CA TYR A 10 10.26 5.92 17.37
C TYR A 10 11.10 5.95 16.10
N LEU A 11 10.50 6.32 14.97
CA LEU A 11 11.22 6.39 13.70
C LEU A 11 12.25 7.53 13.70
N LYS A 12 13.44 7.29 13.14
CA LYS A 12 14.47 8.34 12.98
C LYS A 12 13.98 9.44 12.04
N ASP A 13 14.54 10.64 12.17
CA ASP A 13 14.25 11.77 11.28
C ASP A 13 14.40 11.37 9.81
N ASN A 14 13.51 11.87 8.96
CA ASN A 14 13.42 11.52 7.53
C ASN A 14 13.12 10.04 7.22
N GLY A 15 12.74 9.24 8.22
CA GLY A 15 12.30 7.86 8.02
C GLY A 15 11.00 7.75 7.20
N CYS A 16 10.73 6.55 6.68
CA CYS A 16 9.55 6.28 5.86
C CYS A 16 8.68 5.18 6.46
N PHE A 17 7.36 5.40 6.46
CA PHE A 17 6.37 4.33 6.59
C PHE A 17 5.90 3.89 5.21
N THR A 18 5.88 2.59 4.97
CA THR A 18 5.29 2.01 3.78
C THR A 18 4.18 1.05 4.21
N LEU A 19 2.96 1.34 3.79
CA LEU A 19 1.78 0.53 4.09
C LEU A 19 1.37 -0.29 2.86
N THR A 20 0.57 -1.33 3.07
CA THR A 20 -0.03 -2.14 2.01
C THR A 20 -1.53 -1.94 2.00
N SER A 21 -2.09 -1.64 0.82
CA SER A 21 -3.53 -1.61 0.59
C SER A 21 -3.91 -2.74 -0.38
N GLY A 22 -4.56 -2.44 -1.50
CA GLY A 22 -4.87 -3.40 -2.54
C GLY A 22 -5.74 -2.81 -3.63
N ILE A 23 -5.68 -3.43 -4.81
CA ILE A 23 -6.41 -3.07 -6.04
C ILE A 23 -7.91 -2.79 -5.81
N PHE A 24 -8.52 -3.43 -4.81
CA PHE A 24 -9.93 -3.27 -4.49
C PHE A 24 -10.33 -1.89 -3.91
N ALA A 25 -9.36 -1.03 -3.57
CA ALA A 25 -9.65 0.39 -3.35
C ALA A 25 -10.12 1.10 -4.63
N ASP A 26 -9.64 0.65 -5.80
CA ASP A 26 -9.89 1.28 -7.09
C ASP A 26 -10.83 0.43 -7.97
N ILE A 27 -10.69 -0.90 -7.93
CA ILE A 27 -11.45 -1.84 -8.78
C ILE A 27 -12.37 -2.71 -7.90
N PRO A 28 -13.69 -2.51 -7.92
CA PRO A 28 -14.60 -3.24 -7.03
C PRO A 28 -14.73 -4.71 -7.40
N HIS A 29 -14.90 -5.58 -6.39
CA HIS A 29 -15.19 -7.00 -6.57
C HIS A 29 -16.28 -7.48 -5.60
N LYS A 30 -17.17 -8.35 -6.07
CA LYS A 30 -18.24 -8.93 -5.24
C LYS A 30 -17.61 -9.71 -4.07
N GLY A 31 -18.15 -9.53 -2.87
CA GLY A 31 -17.68 -10.21 -1.65
C GLY A 31 -16.44 -9.58 -0.99
N ILE A 32 -15.85 -8.53 -1.56
CA ILE A 32 -14.62 -7.90 -1.05
C ILE A 32 -14.86 -6.48 -0.50
N THR A 33 -16.12 -6.10 -0.21
CA THR A 33 -16.45 -4.76 0.31
C THR A 33 -15.64 -4.38 1.54
N GLY A 34 -15.43 -5.31 2.48
CA GLY A 34 -14.60 -5.06 3.66
C GLY A 34 -13.14 -4.73 3.30
N GLY A 35 -12.55 -5.48 2.36
CA GLY A 35 -11.20 -5.21 1.87
C GLY A 35 -11.10 -3.87 1.14
N ALA A 36 -12.10 -3.54 0.31
CA ALA A 36 -12.17 -2.26 -0.39
C ALA A 36 -12.24 -1.06 0.59
N VAL A 37 -13.05 -1.16 1.65
CA VAL A 37 -13.16 -0.12 2.69
C VAL A 37 -11.81 0.09 3.38
N ILE A 38 -11.13 -0.99 3.78
CA ILE A 38 -9.84 -0.90 4.46
C ILE A 38 -8.78 -0.29 3.55
N SER A 39 -8.69 -0.74 2.30
CA SER A 39 -7.72 -0.23 1.33
C SER A 39 -7.96 1.25 0.99
N GLY A 40 -9.21 1.65 0.74
CA GLY A 40 -9.57 3.05 0.50
C GLY A 40 -9.31 3.95 1.71
N ALA A 41 -9.60 3.48 2.92
CA ALA A 41 -9.27 4.21 4.15
C ALA A 41 -7.76 4.43 4.30
N LEU A 42 -6.94 3.44 3.95
CA LEU A 42 -5.47 3.60 3.95
C LEU A 42 -5.00 4.63 2.90
N HIS A 43 -5.60 4.67 1.72
CA HIS A 43 -5.28 5.66 0.69
C HIS A 43 -5.49 7.09 1.22
N SER A 44 -6.68 7.37 1.76
CA SER A 44 -6.99 8.69 2.33
C SER A 44 -6.13 9.01 3.55
N PHE A 45 -5.88 8.03 4.42
CA PHE A 45 -5.02 8.21 5.60
C PHE A 45 -3.59 8.60 5.20
N VAL A 46 -2.99 7.91 4.23
CA VAL A 46 -1.62 8.19 3.75
C VAL A 46 -1.53 9.57 3.14
N LEU A 47 -2.50 9.96 2.31
CA LEU A 47 -2.56 11.30 1.72
C LEU A 47 -2.58 12.38 2.82
N SER A 48 -3.49 12.29 3.78
CA SER A 48 -3.60 13.30 4.86
C SER A 48 -2.40 13.29 5.79
N ALA A 49 -1.96 12.11 6.25
CA ALA A 49 -0.85 12.01 7.19
C ALA A 49 0.47 12.52 6.58
N SER A 50 0.65 12.42 5.26
CA SER A 50 1.88 12.86 4.58
C SER A 50 2.21 14.34 4.74
N ILE A 51 1.20 15.18 5.00
CA ILE A 51 1.38 16.63 5.22
C ILE A 51 1.43 17.01 6.70
N GLU A 52 1.13 16.08 7.61
CA GLU A 52 1.07 16.31 9.07
C GLU A 52 2.24 15.65 9.82
N LEU A 53 2.86 14.61 9.25
CA LEU A 53 3.93 13.88 9.92
C LEU A 53 5.16 14.79 10.18
N PRO A 54 5.66 14.84 11.43
CA PRO A 54 6.74 15.75 11.81
C PRO A 54 8.11 15.23 11.37
N ARG A 55 9.18 16.01 11.61
CA ARG A 55 10.60 15.58 11.47
C ARG A 55 10.97 15.04 10.07
N GLY A 56 10.27 15.51 9.03
CA GLY A 56 10.46 15.07 7.65
C GLY A 56 10.08 13.61 7.42
N LEU A 57 9.32 12.99 8.33
CA LEU A 57 8.86 11.62 8.15
C LEU A 57 7.98 11.51 6.91
N ARG A 58 8.16 10.43 6.15
CA ARG A 58 7.43 10.14 4.92
C ARG A 58 6.47 8.98 5.13
N ILE A 59 5.39 8.96 4.37
CA ILE A 59 4.45 7.84 4.36
C ILE A 59 3.94 7.60 2.96
N ASN A 60 3.91 6.34 2.53
CA ASN A 60 3.39 5.93 1.23
C ASN A 60 2.59 4.63 1.39
N VAL A 61 1.85 4.26 0.35
CA VAL A 61 1.15 2.97 0.28
C VAL A 61 1.40 2.29 -1.05
N VAL A 62 1.68 0.98 -1.00
CA VAL A 62 1.68 0.11 -2.18
C VAL A 62 0.29 -0.53 -2.29
N SER A 63 -0.32 -0.43 -3.46
CA SER A 63 -1.64 -0.97 -3.79
C SER A 63 -1.47 -2.08 -4.83
N PRO A 64 -1.21 -3.32 -4.37
CA PRO A 64 -0.96 -4.44 -5.27
C PRO A 64 -2.26 -5.02 -5.86
N GLY A 65 -2.15 -5.56 -7.07
CA GLY A 65 -3.01 -6.63 -7.56
C GLY A 65 -2.74 -7.98 -6.86
N MET A 66 -3.16 -9.09 -7.48
CA MET A 66 -2.84 -10.42 -6.95
C MET A 66 -1.33 -10.66 -7.08
N ALA A 67 -0.61 -10.97 -6.01
CA ALA A 67 0.80 -11.37 -6.12
C ALA A 67 0.94 -12.69 -6.88
N GLU A 68 1.95 -12.82 -7.75
CA GLU A 68 2.18 -14.05 -8.54
C GLU A 68 2.33 -15.30 -7.67
N ASP A 69 3.02 -15.19 -6.53
CA ASP A 69 3.22 -16.30 -5.59
C ASP A 69 1.89 -16.77 -4.96
N SER A 70 0.89 -15.89 -4.90
CA SER A 70 -0.45 -16.19 -4.39
C SER A 70 -1.40 -16.73 -5.46
N ALA A 71 -1.02 -16.65 -6.74
CA ALA A 71 -1.92 -16.98 -7.84
C ALA A 71 -2.30 -18.47 -7.85
N LYS A 72 -1.37 -19.35 -7.48
CA LYS A 72 -1.62 -20.80 -7.42
C LYS A 72 -2.71 -21.14 -6.40
N ASP A 73 -2.67 -20.51 -5.24
CA ASP A 73 -3.54 -20.84 -4.12
C ASP A 73 -4.85 -20.03 -4.13
N PHE A 74 -4.86 -18.81 -4.69
CA PHE A 74 -5.99 -17.89 -4.60
C PHE A 74 -6.49 -17.36 -5.95
N GLY A 75 -5.81 -17.64 -7.06
CA GLY A 75 -6.18 -17.12 -8.38
C GLY A 75 -7.60 -17.51 -8.82
N TYR A 76 -8.08 -18.68 -8.39
CA TYR A 76 -9.45 -19.15 -8.69
C TYR A 76 -10.55 -18.24 -8.10
N LEU A 77 -10.24 -17.47 -7.05
CA LEU A 77 -11.18 -16.51 -6.46
C LEU A 77 -11.33 -15.25 -7.32
N PHE A 78 -10.36 -14.96 -8.20
CA PHE A 78 -10.27 -13.74 -8.98
C PHE A 78 -9.82 -14.03 -10.43
N PRO A 79 -10.60 -14.79 -11.21
CA PRO A 79 -10.17 -15.35 -12.50
C PRO A 79 -9.83 -14.30 -13.57
N ASN A 80 -10.29 -13.06 -13.41
CA ASN A 80 -10.07 -11.96 -14.34
C ASN A 80 -8.96 -10.99 -13.89
N LEU A 81 -8.29 -11.27 -12.77
CA LEU A 81 -7.14 -10.48 -12.31
C LEU A 81 -5.85 -11.15 -12.76
N THR A 82 -5.08 -10.44 -13.58
CA THR A 82 -3.71 -10.83 -13.92
C THR A 82 -2.83 -10.69 -12.68
N PRO A 83 -2.11 -11.74 -12.25
CA PRO A 83 -1.16 -11.61 -11.16
C PRO A 83 0.00 -10.67 -11.51
N VAL A 84 0.48 -9.96 -10.50
CA VAL A 84 1.59 -9.03 -10.54
C VAL A 84 2.86 -9.76 -10.14
N SER A 85 3.95 -9.52 -10.86
CA SER A 85 5.21 -10.17 -10.54
C SER A 85 5.73 -9.73 -9.17
N MET A 86 6.43 -10.62 -8.46
CA MET A 86 7.06 -10.28 -7.19
C MET A 86 8.10 -9.19 -7.38
N LYS A 87 8.76 -9.16 -8.54
CA LYS A 87 9.71 -8.11 -8.90
C LYS A 87 9.05 -6.73 -8.94
N ASP A 88 7.94 -6.58 -9.67
CA ASP A 88 7.25 -5.28 -9.77
C ASP A 88 6.71 -4.84 -8.40
N LEU A 89 6.26 -5.79 -7.59
CA LEU A 89 5.85 -5.52 -6.21
C LEU A 89 7.03 -5.06 -5.35
N THR A 90 8.16 -5.77 -5.34
CA THR A 90 9.33 -5.40 -4.54
C THR A 90 9.90 -4.06 -4.96
N ASP A 91 10.01 -3.80 -6.27
CA ASP A 91 10.48 -2.54 -6.82
C ASP A 91 9.61 -1.36 -6.31
N ALA A 92 8.29 -1.56 -6.20
CA ALA A 92 7.40 -0.53 -5.64
C ALA A 92 7.65 -0.28 -4.15
N TYR A 93 7.92 -1.30 -3.33
CA TYR A 93 8.29 -1.10 -1.92
C TYR A 93 9.65 -0.40 -1.80
N GLU A 94 10.67 -0.86 -2.53
CA GLU A 94 12.00 -0.25 -2.56
C GLU A 94 11.91 1.24 -2.91
N LYS A 95 11.14 1.57 -3.95
CA LYS A 95 10.87 2.96 -4.36
C LYS A 95 10.40 3.84 -3.21
N THR A 96 9.48 3.35 -2.36
CA THR A 96 8.99 4.14 -1.23
C THR A 96 10.06 4.45 -0.19
N VAL A 97 11.03 3.56 -0.01
CA VAL A 97 12.11 3.70 0.97
C VAL A 97 13.22 4.58 0.41
N GLU A 98 13.67 4.29 -0.81
CA GLU A 98 14.85 4.91 -1.43
C GLU A 98 14.57 6.31 -1.99
N GLU A 99 13.42 6.52 -2.62
CA GLU A 99 13.08 7.82 -3.18
C GLU A 99 12.51 8.77 -2.13
N LYS A 100 12.70 10.08 -2.35
CA LYS A 100 12.17 11.13 -1.48
C LYS A 100 10.70 11.44 -1.80
N ILE A 101 9.86 10.41 -1.82
CA ILE A 101 8.41 10.51 -2.06
C ILE A 101 7.61 10.36 -0.76
N THR A 102 6.47 11.04 -0.67
CA THR A 102 5.49 10.94 0.42
C THR A 102 4.08 11.16 -0.12
N GLY A 103 3.07 10.64 0.57
CA GLY A 103 1.66 10.73 0.19
C GLY A 103 1.29 9.93 -1.07
N GLN A 104 2.17 9.04 -1.55
CA GLN A 104 1.94 8.34 -2.81
C GLN A 104 1.13 7.05 -2.62
N ILE A 105 0.26 6.78 -3.59
CA ILE A 105 -0.44 5.51 -3.76
C ILE A 105 0.16 4.82 -4.99
N LEU A 106 1.11 3.91 -4.75
CA LEU A 106 1.81 3.17 -5.79
C LEU A 106 0.94 1.99 -6.22
N ARG A 107 0.26 2.15 -7.36
CA ARG A 107 -0.59 1.12 -7.96
C ARG A 107 0.25 0.18 -8.79
N VAL A 108 0.15 -1.12 -8.52
CA VAL A 108 0.88 -2.16 -9.25
C VAL A 108 -0.12 -3.24 -9.61
N TYR A 109 -0.72 -3.15 -10.80
CA TYR A 109 -1.69 -4.08 -11.39
C TYR A 109 -2.00 -3.72 -12.85
#